data_AF-A0A6P0PLJ8-F1
#
_entry.id   AF-A0A6P0PLJ8-F1
#
_cell.length_a   1.000
_cell.length_b   1.000
_cell.length_c   1.000
_cell.angle_alpha   90.00
_cell.angle_beta   90.00
_cell.angle_gamma   90.00
#
_symmetry.space_group_name_H-M   'P 1'
#
loop_
_entity.id
_entity.type
_entity.pdbx_description
1 polymer ?
#
loop_
_entity_poly.entity_id
_entity_poly.type
_entity_poly.pdbx_seq_one_letter_code
_entity_poly.pdbx_strand_id
1 'polypeptide(L)'
;MSNNFLPEPEETASVPASEPTPTPPQPKREPVQILVIGSSNSITKIIHTQYKLGFAEISEWSPLMPASIPGKQMRALTRYVSTN
;
A
#
# COMPACT_ATOMS: atom_id res chain seq x y z
N MET A 1 -26.47 -9.15 60.50
CA MET A 1 -27.24 -10.36 60.13
C MET A 1 -27.17 -10.47 58.62
N SER A 2 -26.51 -11.52 58.15
CA SER A 2 -26.13 -11.77 56.77
C SER A 2 -27.33 -12.25 55.96
N ASN A 3 -27.64 -11.56 54.86
CA ASN A 3 -28.47 -12.14 53.80
C ASN A 3 -27.53 -12.47 52.64
N ASN A 4 -27.28 -13.76 52.46
CA ASN A 4 -26.58 -14.32 51.30
C ASN A 4 -27.39 -14.00 50.04
N PHE A 5 -26.89 -13.08 49.22
CA PHE A 5 -27.30 -12.99 47.81
C PHE A 5 -26.41 -13.94 47.01
N LEU A 6 -27.01 -15.03 46.54
CA LEU A 6 -26.48 -15.84 45.44
C LEU A 6 -26.65 -15.02 44.15
N PRO A 7 -25.58 -14.74 43.38
CA PRO A 7 -25.75 -14.37 41.98
C PRO A 7 -26.12 -15.63 41.17
N GLU A 8 -27.32 -15.62 40.59
CA GLU A 8 -27.71 -16.43 39.43
C GLU A 8 -26.62 -16.28 38.35
N PRO A 9 -26.19 -17.34 37.65
CA PRO A 9 -25.20 -17.20 36.59
C PRO A 9 -25.77 -16.33 35.47
N GLU A 10 -25.25 -15.10 35.32
CA GLU A 10 -25.45 -14.36 34.08
C GLU A 10 -24.84 -15.18 32.94
N GLU A 11 -25.76 -15.80 32.20
CA GLU A 11 -25.56 -16.44 30.92
C GLU A 11 -24.67 -15.53 30.06
N THR A 12 -23.40 -15.89 29.97
CA THR A 12 -22.45 -15.23 29.08
C THR A 12 -22.91 -15.55 27.67
N ALA A 13 -23.75 -14.67 27.12
CA ALA A 13 -24.17 -14.70 25.74
C ALA A 13 -22.90 -14.69 24.88
N SER A 14 -22.52 -15.88 24.44
CA SER A 14 -21.38 -16.08 23.56
C SER A 14 -21.75 -15.43 22.25
N VAL A 15 -21.14 -14.29 21.96
CA VAL A 15 -21.21 -13.62 20.66
C VAL A 15 -20.84 -14.67 19.61
N PRO A 16 -21.71 -15.02 18.65
CA PRO A 16 -21.31 -15.93 17.59
C PRO A 16 -20.20 -15.25 16.79
N ALA A 17 -18.99 -15.82 16.88
CA ALA A 17 -17.89 -15.45 16.02
C ALA A 17 -18.37 -15.58 14.57
N SER A 18 -18.47 -14.45 13.87
CA SER A 18 -18.78 -14.45 12.45
C SER A 18 -17.65 -15.21 11.75
N GLU A 19 -17.99 -16.36 11.15
CA GLU A 19 -17.05 -17.11 10.33
C GLU A 19 -16.44 -16.18 9.26
N PRO A 20 -15.11 -16.18 9.08
CA PRO A 20 -14.50 -15.37 8.03
C PRO A 20 -15.00 -15.89 6.68
N THR A 21 -15.78 -15.06 5.98
CA THR A 21 -16.18 -15.32 4.60
C THR A 21 -14.92 -15.62 3.78
N PRO A 22 -14.87 -16.72 3.01
CA PRO A 22 -13.70 -17.02 2.20
C PRO A 22 -13.49 -15.89 1.20
N THR A 23 -12.47 -15.08 1.45
CA THR A 23 -12.07 -14.01 0.53
C THR A 23 -11.60 -14.71 -0.75
N PRO A 24 -12.17 -14.39 -1.92
CA PRO A 24 -11.68 -14.96 -3.17
C PRO A 24 -10.18 -14.69 -3.29
N PRO A 25 -9.38 -15.65 -3.77
CA PRO A 25 -7.94 -15.47 -3.88
C PRO A 25 -7.68 -14.21 -4.72
N GLN A 26 -7.13 -13.18 -4.07
CA GLN A 26 -6.72 -11.99 -4.80
C GLN A 26 -5.71 -12.42 -5.85
N PRO A 27 -5.81 -11.92 -7.10
CA PRO A 27 -4.80 -12.22 -8.11
C PRO A 27 -3.43 -11.88 -7.54
N LYS A 28 -2.47 -12.80 -7.63
CA LYS A 28 -1.11 -12.55 -7.19
C LYS A 28 -0.59 -11.37 -8.01
N ARG A 29 -0.30 -10.26 -7.32
CA ARG A 29 0.28 -9.06 -7.94
C ARG A 29 1.71 -8.94 -7.49
N GLU A 30 2.62 -8.78 -8.45
CA GLU A 30 4.03 -8.54 -8.19
C GLU A 30 4.30 -7.03 -8.13
N PRO A 31 4.95 -6.53 -7.05
CA PRO A 31 5.40 -5.15 -6.99
C PRO A 31 6.66 -4.95 -7.85
N VAL A 32 6.54 -4.11 -8.87
CA VAL A 32 7.63 -3.70 -9.76
C VAL A 32 8.06 -2.28 -9.38
N GLN A 33 9.33 -2.13 -9.00
CA GLN A 33 9.94 -0.82 -8.77
C GLN A 33 10.51 -0.25 -10.07
N ILE A 34 10.16 0.99 -10.36
CA ILE A 34 10.63 1.75 -11.51
C ILE A 34 11.42 2.95 -11.00
N LEU A 35 12.63 3.13 -11.52
CA LEU A 35 13.54 4.18 -11.10
C LEU A 35 13.96 5.03 -12.29
N VAL A 36 13.80 6.34 -12.17
CA VAL A 36 14.27 7.32 -13.16
C VAL A 36 15.42 8.09 -12.54
N ILE A 37 16.61 8.02 -13.16
CA ILE A 37 17.83 8.67 -12.67
C ILE A 37 18.32 9.69 -13.70
N GLY A 38 18.65 10.91 -13.27
CA GLY A 38 19.08 11.96 -14.17
C GLY A 38 19.30 13.31 -13.48
N SER A 39 19.33 14.38 -14.27
CA SER A 39 19.22 15.74 -13.71
C SER A 39 17.78 16.00 -13.28
N SER A 40 17.59 16.92 -12.33
CA SER A 40 16.24 17.34 -11.87
C SER A 40 15.30 17.66 -13.04
N ASN A 41 15.77 18.46 -14.01
CA ASN A 41 14.97 18.88 -15.16
C ASN A 41 14.59 17.70 -16.07
N SER A 42 15.55 16.81 -16.38
CA SER A 42 15.27 15.64 -17.21
C SER A 42 14.31 14.67 -16.53
N ILE A 43 14.45 14.46 -15.21
CA ILE A 43 13.53 13.62 -14.43
C ILE A 43 12.12 14.22 -14.50
N THR A 44 11.96 15.51 -14.20
CA THR A 44 10.65 16.18 -14.27
C THR A 44 10.01 16.03 -15.64
N LYS A 45 10.76 16.21 -16.73
CA LYS A 45 10.26 16.00 -18.10
C LYS A 45 9.75 14.57 -18.31
N ILE A 46 10.51 13.55 -17.88
CA ILE A 46 10.09 12.16 -17.99
C ILE A 46 8.82 11.90 -17.17
N ILE A 47 8.74 12.39 -15.92
CA ILE A 47 7.55 12.22 -15.08
C ILE A 47 6.30 12.85 -15.74
N HIS A 48 6.43 14.08 -16.25
CA HIS A 48 5.31 14.74 -16.95
C HIS A 48 4.92 14.01 -18.24
N THR A 49 5.86 13.43 -18.98
CA THR A 49 5.55 12.60 -20.15
C THR A 49 4.80 11.34 -19.74
N GLN A 50 5.25 10.62 -18.70
CA GLN A 50 4.57 9.43 -18.19
C GLN A 50 3.14 9.75 -17.72
N TYR A 51 2.95 10.90 -17.08
CA TYR A 51 1.63 11.40 -16.72
C TYR A 51 0.73 11.64 -17.94
N LYS A 52 1.23 12.36 -18.95
CA LYS A 52 0.48 12.62 -20.20
C LYS A 52 0.11 11.35 -20.96
N LEU A 53 0.94 10.31 -20.88
CA LEU A 53 0.68 9.01 -21.48
C LEU A 53 -0.26 8.13 -20.64
N GLY A 54 -0.72 8.60 -19.48
CA GLY A 54 -1.56 7.82 -18.56
C GLY A 54 -0.81 6.66 -17.90
N PHE A 55 0.53 6.68 -17.91
CA PHE A 55 1.33 5.62 -17.31
C PHE A 55 1.25 5.67 -15.78
N ALA A 56 1.45 6.85 -15.19
CA ALA A 56 1.38 7.08 -13.74
C ALA A 56 1.08 8.55 -13.42
N GLU A 57 0.32 8.78 -12.36
CA GLU A 57 0.07 10.09 -11.77
C GLU A 57 1.35 10.71 -11.21
N ILE A 58 1.44 12.04 -11.22
CA ILE A 58 2.63 12.75 -10.71
C ILE A 58 2.84 12.46 -9.21
N SER A 59 1.74 12.31 -8.45
CA SER A 59 1.76 12.02 -7.02
C SER A 59 2.14 10.58 -6.67
N GLU A 60 2.11 9.65 -7.62
CA GLU A 60 2.57 8.27 -7.39
C GLU A 60 4.10 8.17 -7.34
N TRP A 61 4.80 9.16 -7.87
CA TRP A 61 6.26 9.20 -7.84
C TRP A 61 6.76 9.72 -6.50
N SER A 62 7.89 9.17 -6.03
CA SER A 62 8.58 9.69 -4.86
C SER A 62 9.00 11.15 -5.06
N PRO A 63 9.22 11.88 -3.95
CA PRO A 63 10.01 13.11 -3.99
C PRO A 63 11.36 12.88 -4.67
N LEU A 64 11.98 13.97 -5.12
CA LEU A 64 13.30 13.92 -5.73
C LEU A 64 14.35 13.54 -4.68
N MET A 65 15.09 12.46 -4.92
CA MET A 65 16.07 11.90 -3.98
C MET A 65 17.48 11.94 -4.59
N PRO A 66 18.54 12.01 -3.77
CA PRO A 66 19.91 11.83 -4.25
C PRO A 66 20.07 10.42 -4.84
N ALA A 67 20.71 10.31 -6.00
CA ALA A 67 21.09 9.01 -6.56
C ALA A 67 22.49 8.60 -6.05
N SER A 68 22.81 7.31 -6.13
CA SER A 68 24.18 6.82 -5.85
C SER A 68 25.22 7.34 -6.84
N ILE A 69 24.77 7.92 -7.96
CA ILE A 69 25.63 8.51 -8.98
C ILE A 69 25.84 10.01 -8.66
N PRO A 70 27.09 10.48 -8.50
CA PRO A 70 27.38 11.87 -8.19
C PRO A 70 26.72 12.85 -9.17
N GLY A 71 26.12 13.91 -8.62
CA GLY A 71 25.46 14.95 -9.40
C GLY A 71 24.15 14.51 -10.08
N LYS A 72 23.67 13.28 -9.86
CA LYS A 72 22.37 12.81 -10.34
C LYS A 72 21.38 12.68 -9.18
N GLN A 73 20.13 12.85 -9.53
CA GLN A 73 18.99 12.62 -8.66
C GLN A 73 18.16 11.48 -9.21
N MET A 74 17.19 11.02 -8.43
CA MET A 74 16.26 9.98 -8.84
C MET A 74 14.86 10.20 -8.29
N ARG A 75 13.89 9.56 -8.96
CA ARG A 75 12.54 9.34 -8.44
C ARG A 75 12.16 7.87 -8.64
N ALA A 76 11.41 7.33 -7.69
CA ALA A 76 10.93 5.96 -7.69
C ALA A 76 9.41 5.90 -7.84
N LEU A 77 8.91 4.83 -8.43
CA LEU A 77 7.50 4.47 -8.54
C LEU A 77 7.37 2.97 -8.29
N THR A 78 6.33 2.55 -7.57
CA THR A 78 6.01 1.12 -7.41
C THR A 78 4.69 0.82 -8.11
N ARG A 79 4.67 -0.21 -8.96
CA ARG A 79 3.46 -0.67 -9.68
C ARG A 79 3.19 -2.13 -9.38
N TYR A 80 1.93 -2.50 -9.31
CA TYR A 80 1.51 -3.87 -9.08
C TYR A 80 1.05 -4.49 -10.39
N VAL A 81 1.80 -5.48 -10.89
CA VAL A 81 1.50 -6.18 -12.15
C VAL A 81 0.88 -7.53 -11.82
N SER A 82 -0.14 -7.94 -12.56
CA SER A 82 -0.78 -9.25 -12.37
C SER A 82 0.15 -10.35 -12.88
N THR A 83 0.48 -11.33 -12.03
CA THR A 83 1.17 -12.56 -12.44
C THR A 83 0.10 -13.62 -12.69
N ASN A 84 -0.48 -13.63 -13.89
CA ASN A 84 -1.36 -14.72 -14.35
C ASN A 84 -0.53 -15.86 -14.92
#